data_AF-A0A0N0GFE7-F1
#
_entry.id   AF-A0A0N0GFE7-F1
#
_cell.length_a   1.000
_cell.length_b   1.000
_cell.length_c   1.000
_cell.angle_alpha   90.00
_cell.angle_beta   90.00
_cell.angle_gamma   90.00
#
_symmetry.space_group_name_H-M   'P 1'
#
loop_
_entity.id
_entity.type
_entity.pdbx_description
1 polymer ?
#
loop_
_entity_poly.entity_id
_entity_poly.type
_entity_poly.pdbx_seq_one_letter_code
_entity_poly.pdbx_strand_id
1 'polypeptide(L)' 'MNVPKEKLGLKGEGELDILDVKCRPEKAGSLRQMEGIYPGYHMNKEHWISVALDGSVPAKHIHELIQDSHDLTR' A
#
# COMPACT_ATOMS: atom_id res chain seq x y z
N MET A 1 -8.15 -0.80 -6.40
CA MET A 1 -8.66 -2.10 -6.88
C MET A 1 -9.14 -2.91 -5.70
N ASN A 2 -10.27 -3.62 -5.82
CA ASN A 2 -10.77 -4.49 -4.75
C ASN A 2 -9.99 -5.79 -4.70
N VAL A 3 -9.47 -6.13 -3.52
CA VAL A 3 -8.65 -7.33 -3.28
C VAL A 3 -9.20 -8.09 -2.08
N PRO A 4 -9.38 -9.42 -2.16
CA PRO A 4 -9.77 -10.21 -1.00
C PRO A 4 -8.76 -10.05 0.14
N LYS A 5 -9.25 -9.79 1.35
CA LYS A 5 -8.42 -9.51 2.54
C LYS A 5 -7.37 -10.59 2.81
N GLU A 6 -7.72 -11.86 2.56
CA GLU A 6 -6.81 -13.01 2.68
C GLU A 6 -5.56 -12.90 1.80
N LYS A 7 -5.69 -12.30 0.60
CA LYS A 7 -4.55 -12.09 -0.31
C LYS A 7 -3.56 -11.05 0.20
N LEU A 8 -3.99 -10.20 1.13
CA LEU A 8 -3.17 -9.22 1.84
C LEU A 8 -2.63 -9.76 3.18
N GLY A 9 -2.93 -11.01 3.53
CA GLY A 9 -2.55 -11.64 4.80
C GLY A 9 -3.45 -11.25 5.98
N LEU A 10 -4.60 -10.63 5.72
CA LEU A 10 -5.58 -10.27 6.73
C LEU A 10 -6.53 -11.45 6.99
N LYS A 11 -7.04 -11.54 8.23
CA LYS A 11 -8.08 -12.51 8.59
C LYS A 11 -9.47 -11.94 8.26
N GLY A 12 -10.40 -12.82 7.92
CA GLY A 12 -11.81 -12.51 7.71
C GLY A 12 -12.21 -12.44 6.24
N GLU A 13 -13.52 -12.46 6.02
CA GLU A 13 -14.13 -12.42 4.69
C GLU A 13 -14.28 -10.98 4.19
N GLY A 14 -14.31 -10.83 2.86
CA GLY A 14 -14.55 -9.55 2.18
C GLY A 14 -13.37 -9.02 1.39
N GLU A 15 -13.64 -7.96 0.65
CA GLU A 15 -12.67 -7.27 -0.19
C GLU A 15 -12.26 -5.93 0.44
N LEU A 16 -11.07 -5.48 0.08
CA LEU A 16 -10.51 -4.20 0.46
C LEU A 16 -10.09 -3.47 -0.80
N ASP A 17 -10.53 -2.23 -0.97
CA ASP A 17 -10.02 -1.39 -2.06
C ASP A 17 -8.61 -0.91 -1.70
N ILE A 18 -7.66 -1.19 -2.58
CA ILE A 18 -6.25 -0.84 -2.40
C ILE A 18 -5.70 0.01 -3.54
N LEU A 19 -4.65 0.76 -3.22
CA LEU A 19 -3.81 1.48 -4.17
C LEU A 19 -2.37 0.98 -4.06
N ASP A 20 -1.84 0.42 -5.14
CA ASP A 20 -0.42 0.12 -5.24
C ASP A 20 0.37 1.37 -5.61
N VAL A 21 1.39 1.70 -4.80
CA VAL A 21 2.32 2.80 -5.06
C VAL A 21 3.76 2.32 -4.97
N LYS A 22 4.61 2.90 -5.80
CA LYS A 22 6.05 2.64 -5.79
C LYS A 22 6.66 3.37 -4.60
N CYS A 23 7.60 2.72 -3.93
CA CYS A 23 8.34 3.27 -2.80
C CYS A 23 9.82 2.91 -2.92
N ARG A 24 10.66 3.64 -2.19
CA ARG A 24 12.07 3.30 -2.08
C ARG A 24 12.21 2.08 -1.15
N PRO A 25 13.04 1.06 -1.48
CA PRO A 25 13.20 -0.13 -0.65
C PRO A 25 13.52 0.16 0.82
N GLU A 26 14.31 1.20 1.09
CA GLU A 26 14.66 1.66 2.43
C GLU A 26 13.46 2.17 3.25
N LYS A 27 12.40 2.66 2.58
CA LYS A 27 11.16 3.11 3.25
C LYS A 27 10.16 1.97 3.42
N ALA A 28 10.16 0.96 2.55
CA ALA A 28 9.14 -0.07 2.48
C ALA A 28 8.88 -0.77 3.83
N GLY A 29 9.94 -1.10 4.56
CA GLY A 29 9.84 -1.75 5.87
C GLY A 29 9.15 -0.88 6.92
N SER A 30 9.49 0.41 6.99
CA SER A 30 8.90 1.34 7.94
C SER A 30 7.44 1.66 7.58
N LEU A 31 7.14 1.82 6.29
CA LEU A 31 5.77 2.07 5.82
C LEU A 31 4.83 0.93 6.19
N ARG A 32 5.27 -0.33 6.09
CA ARG A 32 4.50 -1.53 6.46
C ARG A 32 4.23 -1.70 7.95
N GLN A 33 4.84 -0.88 8.81
CA GLN A 33 4.50 -0.86 10.23
C GLN A 33 3.25 0.00 10.51
N MET A 34 2.82 0.83 9.55
CA MET A 34 1.59 1.60 9.67
C MET A 34 0.37 0.74 9.35
N GLU A 35 -0.70 0.98 10.10
CA GLU A 35 -2.00 0.39 9.82
C GLU A 35 -2.46 0.77 8.41
N GLY A 36 -3.02 -0.19 7.67
CA GLY A 36 -3.49 0.04 6.31
C GLY A 36 -2.42 -0.02 5.21
N ILE A 37 -1.16 -0.37 5.52
CA ILE A 37 -0.11 -0.55 4.52
C ILE A 37 0.38 -2.00 4.50
N TYR A 38 0.33 -2.61 3.32
CA TYR A 38 0.67 -4.02 3.10
C TYR A 38 1.79 -4.16 2.06
N PRO A 39 2.40 -5.36 1.92
CA PRO A 39 3.26 -5.66 0.79
C PRO A 39 2.55 -5.41 -0.55
N GLY A 40 3.28 -4.92 -1.56
CA GLY A 40 2.71 -4.62 -2.89
C GLY A 40 2.02 -5.84 -3.49
N TYR A 41 0.76 -5.66 -3.89
CA TYR A 41 -0.08 -6.73 -4.41
C TYR A 41 0.21 -6.94 -5.90
N HIS A 42 0.54 -8.16 -6.31
CA HIS A 42 1.04 -8.49 -7.67
C HIS A 42 2.28 -7.71 -8.15
N MET A 43 2.83 -6.81 -7.34
CA MET A 43 4.01 -6.02 -7.64
C MET A 43 5.25 -6.55 -6.89
N ASN A 44 6.43 -6.01 -7.23
CA ASN A 44 7.66 -6.31 -6.51
C ASN A 44 7.58 -5.76 -5.07
N LYS A 45 7.55 -6.67 -4.08
CA LYS A 45 7.42 -6.36 -2.65
C LYS A 45 8.63 -5.65 -2.03
N GLU A 46 9.70 -5.37 -2.76
CA GLU A 46 10.77 -4.47 -2.28
C GLU A 46 10.51 -3.03 -2.69
N HIS A 47 9.87 -2.83 -3.85
CA HIS A 47 9.68 -1.51 -4.46
C HIS A 47 8.24 -1.00 -4.41
N TRP A 48 7.29 -1.82 -3.98
CA TRP A 48 5.87 -1.47 -4.00
C TRP A 48 5.20 -1.82 -2.67
N ILE A 49 4.23 -0.99 -2.31
CA ILE A 49 3.33 -1.19 -1.18
C ILE A 49 1.88 -1.06 -1.63
N SER A 50 1.00 -1.80 -0.98
CA SER A 50 -0.45 -1.69 -1.15
C SER A 50 -1.01 -0.83 -0.02
N VAL A 51 -1.71 0.24 -0.34
CA VAL A 51 -2.34 1.14 0.64
C VAL A 51 -3.85 0.88 0.66
N ALA A 52 -4.41 0.64 1.85
CA ALA A 52 -5.86 0.48 2.05
C ALA A 52 -6.60 1.81 1.88
N LEU A 53 -7.72 1.77 1.18
CA LEU A 53 -8.63 2.92 0.98
C LEU A 53 -9.89 2.81 1.86
N ASP A 54 -9.75 2.29 3.08
CA ASP A 54 -10.84 2.12 4.06
C ASP A 54 -10.85 3.18 5.17
N GLY A 55 -9.94 4.17 5.08
CA GLY A 55 -9.79 5.23 6.07
C GLY A 55 -8.75 4.96 7.16
N SER A 56 -8.10 3.79 7.18
CA SER A 56 -6.98 3.49 8.08
C SER A 56 -5.77 4.40 7.84
N VAL A 57 -5.55 4.80 6.58
CA VAL A 57 -4.50 5.75 6.20
C VAL A 57 -5.11 7.14 5.96
N PRO A 58 -4.65 8.21 6.62
CA PRO A 58 -5.14 9.56 6.38
C PRO A 58 -4.95 9.98 4.91
N ALA A 59 -5.97 10.57 4.30
CA ALA A 59 -5.94 10.97 2.89
C ALA A 59 -4.73 11.85 2.51
N LYS A 60 -4.30 12.74 3.42
CA LYS A 60 -3.09 13.54 3.24
C LYS A 60 -1.85 12.66 3.02
N HIS A 61 -1.71 11.59 3.80
CA HIS A 61 -0.58 10.68 3.70
C HIS A 61 -0.65 9.86 2.41
N ILE A 62 -1.85 9.46 1.98
CA ILE A 62 -2.04 8.79 0.69
C ILE A 62 -1.54 9.69 -0.45
N HIS A 63 -1.86 10.99 -0.44
CA HIS A 63 -1.37 11.94 -1.44
C HIS A 63 0.17 12.08 -1.42
N GLU A 64 0.79 12.10 -0.24
CA GLU A 64 2.25 12.12 -0.10
C GLU A 64 2.89 10.87 -0.73
N LEU A 65 2.31 9.69 -0.47
CA LEU A 65 2.78 8.42 -1.05
C LEU A 65 2.63 8.37 -2.57
N ILE A 66 1.54 8.92 -3.11
CA ILE A 66 1.34 9.04 -4.57
C ILE A 66 2.40 9.96 -5.17
N GLN A 67 2.68 11.10 -4.54
CA GLN A 67 3.70 12.04 -5.02
C GLN A 67 5.10 11.40 -4.98
N ASP A 68 5.47 10.75 -3.87
CA ASP A 68 6.73 10.00 -3.74
C ASP A 68 6.86 8.93 -4.83
N SER A 69 5.78 8.19 -5.10
CA SER A 69 5.75 7.17 -6.16
C SER A 69 5.95 7.78 -7.55
N HIS A 70 5.26 8.88 -7.84
CA HIS A 70 5.38 9.58 -9.12
C HIS A 70 6.82 10.02 -9.39
N ASP A 71 7.50 10.54 -8.37
CA ASP A 71 8.89 11.00 -8.46
C ASP A 71 9.89 9.85 -8.69
N LEU A 72 9.52 8.60 -8.38
CA LEU A 72 10.30 7.38 -8.67
C LEU A 72 10.02 6.76 -10.05
N THR A 73 9.12 7.35 -10.83
CA THR A 73 8.70 6.87 -12.15
C THR A 73 8.95 7.88 -13.28
N ARG A 74 9.64 8.97 -12.97
CA ARG A 74 10.14 9.94 -13.95
C ARG A 74 11.44 9.48 -14.59
#